data_AF-A0A6P0UYI3-F1
#
_entry.id   AF-A0A6P0UYI3-F1
#
_cell.length_a   1.000
_cell.length_b   1.000
_cell.length_c   1.000
_cell.angle_alpha   90.00
_cell.angle_beta   90.00
_cell.angle_gamma   90.00
#
_symmetry.space_group_name_H-M   'P 1'
#
loop_
_entity.id
_entity.type
_entity.pdbx_description
1 polymer ?
#
loop_
_entity_poly.entity_id
_entity_poly.type
_entity_poly.pdbx_seq_one_letter_code
_entity_poly.pdbx_strand_id
1 'polypeptide(L)'
;MNVSKENTLKIRIDSETLNLLERARSYLDVNKSKFIRMSVREKAEVVIAQHEQTIFGKEDWQVFFEMLDNSPNPTPRMQKAAQKYREIMSS
;
A
#
# COMPACT_ATOMS: atom_id res chain seq x y z
N MET A 1 8.45 -23.22 3.00
CA MET A 1 7.75 -22.53 1.89
C MET A 1 8.34 -23.04 0.59
N ASN A 2 7.55 -23.70 -0.25
CA ASN A 2 8.03 -24.24 -1.52
C ASN A 2 8.10 -23.09 -2.54
N VAL A 3 9.31 -22.64 -2.89
CA VAL A 3 9.49 -21.56 -3.87
C VAL A 3 9.37 -22.17 -5.26
N SER A 4 8.20 -22.03 -5.89
CA SER A 4 8.00 -22.42 -7.29
C SER A 4 8.94 -21.62 -8.21
N LYS A 5 9.41 -22.24 -9.31
CA LYS A 5 10.23 -21.55 -10.32
C LYS A 5 9.57 -20.26 -10.81
N GLU A 6 8.24 -20.22 -10.84
CA GLU A 6 7.44 -19.06 -11.26
C GLU A 6 7.66 -17.81 -10.38
N ASN A 7 8.10 -17.98 -9.13
CA ASN A 7 8.34 -16.88 -8.19
C ASN A 7 9.81 -16.42 -8.17
N THR A 8 10.59 -16.72 -9.21
CA THR A 8 12.01 -16.33 -9.29
C THR A 8 12.16 -14.94 -9.89
N LEU A 9 12.78 -14.03 -9.14
CA LEU A 9 13.12 -12.69 -9.61
C LEU A 9 14.49 -12.68 -10.31
N LYS A 10 14.53 -12.28 -11.59
CA LYS A 10 15.76 -12.00 -12.33
C LYS A 10 15.91 -10.50 -12.52
N ILE A 11 16.97 -9.92 -11.98
CA ILE A 11 17.25 -8.48 -12.04
C ILE A 11 18.65 -8.23 -12.61
N ARG A 12 18.77 -7.19 -13.44
CA ARG A 12 20.06 -6.58 -13.75
C ARG A 12 20.32 -5.49 -12.71
N ILE A 13 21.55 -5.41 -12.25
CA ILE A 13 21.99 -4.48 -11.22
C ILE A 13 23.34 -3.91 -11.65
N ASP A 14 23.53 -2.60 -11.48
CA ASP A 14 24.82 -1.96 -11.71
C ASP A 14 25.82 -2.33 -10.61
N SER A 15 27.10 -2.05 -10.85
CA SER A 15 28.19 -2.40 -9.94
C SER A 15 28.14 -1.65 -8.62
N GLU A 16 27.69 -0.39 -8.62
CA GLU A 16 27.60 0.43 -7.41
C GLU A 16 26.53 -0.13 -6.47
N THR A 17 25.33 -0.39 -7.00
CA THR A 17 24.23 -0.98 -6.22
C THR A 17 24.59 -2.37 -5.73
N LEU A 18 25.29 -3.19 -6.53
CA LEU A 18 25.76 -4.49 -6.10
C LEU A 18 26.75 -4.38 -4.93
N ASN A 19 27.69 -3.43 -4.97
CA ASN A 19 28.64 -3.20 -3.88
C ASN A 19 27.95 -2.76 -2.58
N LEU A 20 26.93 -1.89 -2.67
CA LEU A 20 26.11 -1.50 -1.52
C LEU A 20 25.38 -2.69 -0.91
N LEU A 21 24.76 -3.53 -1.75
CA LEU A 21 24.09 -4.75 -1.31
C LEU A 21 25.06 -5.68 -0.57
N GLU A 22 26.25 -5.91 -1.13
CA GLU A 22 27.27 -6.80 -0.54
C GLU A 22 27.72 -6.32 0.85
N ARG A 23 27.94 -5.01 1.00
CA ARG A 23 28.31 -4.41 2.30
C ARG A 23 27.16 -4.46 3.31
N ALA A 24 25.94 -4.12 2.89
CA ALA A 24 24.79 -4.10 3.79
C ALA A 24 24.45 -5.51 4.30
N ARG A 25 24.47 -6.52 3.41
CA ARG A 25 24.18 -7.90 3.83
C ARG A 25 25.25 -8.49 4.74
N SER A 26 26.51 -8.05 4.64
CA SER A 26 27.60 -8.57 5.47
C SER A 26 27.46 -8.09 6.92
N TYR A 27 26.98 -6.87 7.14
CA TYR A 27 26.67 -6.36 8.48
C TYR A 27 25.53 -7.12 9.18
N LEU A 28 24.63 -7.74 8.40
CA LEU A 28 23.50 -8.51 8.92
C LEU A 28 23.75 -10.04 8.92
N ASP A 29 24.92 -10.48 8.45
CA ASP A 29 25.28 -11.89 8.26
C ASP A 29 24.19 -12.70 7.51
N VAL A 30 23.72 -12.15 6.39
CA VAL A 30 22.73 -12.82 5.51
C VAL A 30 23.23 -12.95 4.08
N ASN A 31 22.71 -13.97 3.38
CA ASN A 31 22.97 -14.14 1.96
C ASN A 31 22.18 -13.12 1.11
N LYS A 32 22.63 -12.94 -0.14
CA LYS A 32 22.04 -11.99 -1.10
C LYS A 32 20.53 -12.16 -1.26
N SER A 33 20.07 -13.39 -1.48
CA SER A 33 18.65 -13.67 -1.73
C SER A 33 17.77 -13.36 -0.52
N LYS A 34 18.26 -13.62 0.70
CA LYS A 34 17.55 -13.27 1.93
C LYS A 34 17.49 -11.75 2.10
N PHE A 35 18.60 -11.05 1.91
CA PHE A 35 18.66 -9.59 1.96
C PHE A 35 17.68 -8.95 0.97
N ILE A 36 17.74 -9.32 -0.31
CA ILE A 36 16.86 -8.78 -1.37
C ILE A 36 15.39 -9.00 -1.01
N ARG A 37 15.01 -10.22 -0.57
CA ARG A 37 13.61 -10.48 -0.19
C ARG A 37 13.15 -9.64 1.00
N MET A 38 14.01 -9.46 1.99
CA MET A 38 13.71 -8.59 3.14
C MET A 38 13.51 -7.15 2.69
N SER A 39 14.45 -6.59 1.94
CA SER A 39 14.38 -5.20 1.48
C SER A 39 13.19 -4.95 0.54
N VAL A 40 12.88 -5.89 -0.35
CA VAL A 40 11.71 -5.79 -1.24
C VAL A 40 10.42 -5.80 -0.41
N ARG A 41 10.30 -6.69 0.57
CA ARG A 41 9.12 -6.76 1.44
C ARG A 41 8.94 -5.47 2.23
N GLU A 42 9.99 -5.02 2.91
CA GLU A 42 9.96 -3.80 3.72
C GLU A 42 9.53 -2.59 2.88
N LYS A 43 10.12 -2.43 1.69
CA LYS A 43 9.75 -1.32 0.81
C LYS A 43 8.31 -1.45 0.29
N ALA A 44 7.88 -2.66 -0.06
CA ALA A 44 6.53 -2.90 -0.54
C ALA A 44 5.48 -2.58 0.54
N GLU A 45 5.71 -3.02 1.79
CA GLU A 45 4.82 -2.73 2.93
C GLU A 45 4.69 -1.21 3.15
N VAL A 46 5.79 -0.47 3.09
CA VAL A 46 5.77 1.01 3.21
C VAL A 46 4.97 1.64 2.08
N VAL A 47 5.17 1.21 0.82
CA VAL A 47 4.46 1.78 -0.33
C VAL A 47 2.96 1.45 -0.27
N ILE A 48 2.59 0.23 0.11
CA ILE A 48 1.19 -0.17 0.26
C ILE A 48 0.53 0.67 1.35
N ALA A 49 1.15 0.79 2.52
CA ALA A 49 0.63 1.59 3.62
C ALA A 49 0.41 3.05 3.22
N GLN A 50 1.32 3.65 2.44
CA GLN A 50 1.17 5.02 1.94
C GLN A 50 -0.05 5.23 1.04
N HIS A 51 -0.51 4.20 0.32
CA HIS A 51 -1.64 4.33 -0.62
C HIS A 51 -2.96 3.83 -0.04
N GLU A 52 -2.92 2.87 0.90
CA GLU A 52 -4.12 2.28 1.49
C GLU A 52 -4.53 2.93 2.82
N GLN A 53 -3.64 3.68 3.47
CA GLN A 53 -3.96 4.36 4.72
C GLN A 53 -4.28 5.84 4.47
N THR A 54 -5.48 6.24 4.85
CA THR A 54 -5.82 7.67 5.00
C THR A 54 -5.28 8.15 6.34
N ILE A 55 -4.22 8.95 6.31
CA ILE A 55 -3.69 9.60 7.52
C ILE A 55 -4.45 10.91 7.70
N PHE A 56 -5.27 10.98 8.75
CA PHE A 56 -5.95 12.20 9.14
C PHE A 56 -5.03 13.07 10.02
N GLY A 57 -5.10 14.39 9.83
CA GLY A 57 -4.62 15.33 10.84
C GLY A 57 -5.47 15.26 12.11
N LYS A 58 -5.02 15.88 13.21
CA LYS A 58 -5.79 15.88 14.47
C LYS A 58 -7.19 16.47 14.31
N GLU A 59 -7.30 17.54 13.54
CA GLU A 59 -8.57 18.23 13.27
C GLU A 59 -9.48 17.36 12.39
N ASP A 60 -8.95 16.83 11.28
CA ASP A 60 -9.70 15.94 10.39
C ASP A 60 -10.17 14.66 11.10
N TRP A 61 -9.37 14.15 12.04
CA TRP A 61 -9.74 12.99 12.85
C TRP A 61 -10.98 13.27 13.68
N GLN A 62 -11.04 14.42 14.37
CA GLN A 62 -12.20 14.80 15.18
C GLN A 62 -13.44 14.98 14.31
N VAL A 63 -13.32 15.71 13.20
CA VAL A 63 -14.45 15.95 12.27
C VAL A 63 -14.95 14.63 11.67
N PHE A 64 -14.04 13.75 11.26
CA PHE A 64 -14.42 12.48 10.66
C PHE A 64 -15.21 11.59 11.62
N PHE A 65 -14.75 11.43 12.87
CA PHE A 65 -15.45 10.62 13.86
C PHE A 65 -16.77 11.28 14.33
N GLU A 66 -16.80 12.60 14.48
CA GLU A 66 -18.05 13.30 14.79
C GLU A 66 -19.11 13.11 13.70
N MET A 67 -18.71 13.09 12.42
CA MET A 67 -19.60 12.78 11.29
C MET A 67 -20.06 11.31 11.25
N LEU A 68 -19.27 10.37 11.78
CA LEU A 68 -19.71 8.97 11.92
C LEU A 68 -20.76 8.82 13.01
N ASP A 69 -20.54 9.45 14.17
CA ASP A 69 -21.46 9.40 15.31
C ASP A 69 -22.76 10.19 15.02
N ASN A 70 -22.63 11.33 14.35
CA ASN A 70 -23.73 12.23 14.00
C ASN A 70 -23.86 12.37 12.48
N SER A 71 -24.24 11.27 11.83
CA SER A 71 -24.37 11.23 10.38
C SER A 71 -25.46 12.19 9.87
N PRO A 72 -25.12 13.21 9.07
CA PRO A 72 -26.11 14.13 8.54
C PRO A 72 -26.97 13.46 7.46
N ASN A 73 -28.21 13.93 7.31
CA ASN A 73 -29.09 13.43 6.25
C ASN A 73 -28.47 13.67 4.86
N PRO A 74 -28.61 12.72 3.91
CA PRO A 74 -28.07 12.86 2.57
C PRO A 74 -28.61 14.09 1.86
N THR A 75 -27.73 14.86 1.23
CA THR A 75 -28.15 16.05 0.46
C THR A 75 -29.03 15.67 -0.74
N PRO A 76 -29.87 16.57 -1.26
CA PRO A 76 -30.67 16.30 -2.45
C PRO A 76 -29.83 15.89 -3.67
N ARG A 77 -28.58 16.40 -3.78
CA ARG A 77 -27.65 16.01 -4.86
C ARG A 77 -27.17 14.56 -4.69
N MET A 78 -26.87 14.13 -3.47
CA MET A 78 -26.49 12.74 -3.17
C MET A 78 -27.64 11.77 -3.49
N GLN A 79 -28.87 12.12 -3.10
CA GLN A 79 -30.06 11.29 -3.38
C GLN A 79 -30.29 11.12 -4.89
N LYS A 80 -30.21 12.21 -5.66
CA LYS A 80 -30.31 12.17 -7.13
C LYS A 80 -29.21 11.33 -7.78
N ALA A 81 -27.96 11.43 -7.28
CA ALA A 81 -26.85 10.62 -7.79
C ALA A 81 -27.08 9.12 -7.54
N ALA A 82 -27.55 8.75 -6.35
CA ALA A 82 -27.88 7.36 -6.02
C ALA A 82 -29.03 6.82 -6.89
N GLN A 83 -30.06 7.63 -7.15
CA GLN A 83 -31.14 7.24 -8.05
C GLN A 83 -30.64 7.00 -9.47
N LYS A 84 -29.86 7.94 -10.02
CA LYS A 84 -29.26 7.80 -11.36
C LYS A 84 -28.38 6.54 -11.47
N TYR A 85 -27.60 6.23 -10.44
CA TYR A 85 -26.78 5.01 -10.43
C TYR A 85 -27.64 3.74 -10.50
N ARG A 86 -28.75 3.68 -9.75
CA ARG A 86 -29.68 2.55 -9.82
C ARG A 86 -30.27 2.36 -11.21
N GLU A 87 -30.65 3.46 -11.87
CA GLU A 87 -31.18 3.44 -13.24
C GLU A 87 -30.14 2.90 -14.25
N ILE A 88 -28.86 3.27 -14.10
CA ILE A 88 -27.76 2.75 -14.93
C ILE A 88 -27.54 1.25 -14.70
N MET A 89 -27.57 0.78 -13.45
CA MET A 89 -27.34 -0.64 -13.13
C MET A 89 -28.51 -1.55 -13.48
N SER A 90 -29.73 -1.00 -13.63
CA SER A 90 -30.92 -1.74 -14.03
C SER A 90 -31.16 -1.78 -15.55
N SER A 91 -30.31 -1.11 -16.33
CA SER A 91 -30.35 -1.08 -17.81
C SER A 91 -29.35 -2.09 -18.38
#